data_AF-A0A351Y4V1-F1
#
_entry.id   AF-A0A351Y4V1-F1
#
_cell.length_a   1.000
_cell.length_b   1.000
_cell.length_c   1.000
_cell.angle_alpha   90.00
_cell.angle_beta   90.00
_cell.angle_gamma   90.00
#
_symmetry.space_group_name_H-M   'P 1'
#
loop_
_entity.id
_entity.type
_entity.pdbx_description
1 polymer ?
#
loop_
_entity_poly.entity_id
_entity_poly.type
_entity_poly.pdbx_seq_one_letter_code
_entity_poly.pdbx_strand_id
1 'polypeptide(L)' 'MKNKRILIASWTFYPAWSYGGIARVMYELAAQYAKDGYEVDCISTDVFDNTTRHDKSEDTVD' A
#
# COMPACT_ATOMS: atom_id res chain seq x y z
N MET A 1 13.60 -20.65 3.67
CA MET A 1 12.78 -20.43 2.46
C MET A 1 13.16 -19.06 1.90
N LYS A 2 13.31 -18.89 0.58
CA LYS A 2 13.52 -17.54 0.01
C LYS A 2 12.31 -16.68 0.39
N ASN A 3 12.53 -15.52 1.04
CA ASN A 3 11.48 -14.52 1.21
C ASN A 3 10.97 -14.17 -0.19
N LYS A 4 9.71 -14.50 -0.47
CA LYS A 4 9.08 -14.18 -1.73
C LYS A 4 8.60 -12.73 -1.64
N ARG A 5 8.80 -11.99 -2.72
CA ARG A 5 8.43 -10.58 -2.83
C ARG A 5 7.16 -10.43 -3.67
N ILE A 6 6.25 -9.57 -3.23
CA ILE A 6 4.97 -9.26 -3.90
C ILE A 6 4.97 -7.76 -4.22
N LEU A 7 4.69 -7.43 -5.48
CA LEU A 7 4.44 -6.06 -5.91
C LEU A 7 2.94 -5.86 -6.14
N ILE A 8 2.35 -4.91 -5.44
CA ILE A 8 0.98 -4.45 -5.65
C ILE A 8 1.03 -3.13 -6.42
N ALA A 9 0.63 -3.16 -7.68
CA ALA A 9 0.43 -1.97 -8.49
C ALA A 9 -1.07 -1.62 -8.49
N SER A 10 -1.40 -0.47 -7.91
CA SER A 10 -2.78 0.02 -7.83
C SER A 10 -2.81 1.50 -8.20
N TRP A 11 -3.94 1.99 -8.67
CA TRP A 11 -4.11 3.43 -8.85
C TRP A 11 -4.47 4.13 -7.52
N THR A 12 -5.04 3.40 -6.56
CA THR A 12 -5.31 3.89 -5.18
C THR A 12 -4.64 3.02 -4.13
N PHE A 13 -3.99 3.63 -3.15
CA PHE A 13 -3.47 2.94 -1.98
C PHE A 13 -3.39 3.89 -0.79
N TYR A 14 -3.74 3.41 0.41
CA TYR A 14 -3.57 4.18 1.65
C TYR A 14 -2.07 4.33 1.99
N PRO A 15 -1.58 5.50 2.47
CA PRO A 15 -2.35 6.67 2.87
C PRO A 15 -2.55 7.72 1.78
N ALA A 16 -1.87 7.60 0.63
CA ALA A 16 -2.04 8.55 -0.47
C ALA A 16 -3.52 8.68 -0.86
N TRP A 17 -4.25 7.58 -0.85
CA TRP A 17 -5.69 7.56 -1.09
C TRP A 17 -6.42 7.06 0.15
N SER A 18 -7.29 7.89 0.71
CA SER A 18 -8.07 7.58 1.91
C SER A 18 -9.59 7.51 1.66
N TYR A 19 -10.02 7.69 0.41
CA TYR A 19 -11.44 7.66 0.04
C TYR A 19 -11.81 6.40 -0.75
N GLY A 20 -13.02 5.91 -0.50
CA GLY A 20 -13.58 4.72 -1.15
C GLY A 20 -13.10 3.40 -0.55
N GLY A 21 -13.83 2.32 -0.83
CA GLY A 21 -13.54 1.00 -0.28
C GLY A 21 -12.27 0.36 -0.85
N ILE A 22 -11.91 0.68 -2.10
CA ILE A 22 -10.79 0.04 -2.79
C ILE A 22 -9.44 0.35 -2.14
N ALA A 23 -9.18 1.61 -1.75
CA ALA A 23 -7.91 1.98 -1.13
C ALA A 23 -7.66 1.21 0.18
N ARG A 24 -8.72 1.05 0.99
CA ARG A 24 -8.69 0.26 2.22
C ARG A 24 -8.48 -1.23 1.94
N VAL A 25 -9.20 -1.82 0.99
CA VAL A 25 -9.05 -3.23 0.62
C VAL A 25 -7.63 -3.53 0.16
N MET A 26 -7.03 -2.67 -0.67
CA MET A 26 -5.66 -2.86 -1.13
C MET A 26 -4.66 -2.80 0.02
N TYR A 27 -4.84 -1.88 0.97
CA TYR A 27 -4.00 -1.80 2.17
C TYR A 27 -4.13 -3.04 3.06
N GLU A 28 -5.36 -3.46 3.36
CA GLU A 28 -5.61 -4.65 4.18
C GLU A 28 -5.04 -5.92 3.52
N LEU A 29 -5.13 -6.03 2.19
CA LEU A 29 -4.52 -7.14 1.45
C LEU A 29 -2.99 -7.15 1.56
N ALA A 30 -2.34 -6.00 1.36
CA ALA A 30 -0.90 -5.86 1.51
C ALA A 30 -0.45 -6.23 2.93
N ALA A 31 -1.20 -5.80 3.94
CA ALA A 31 -0.96 -6.10 5.33
C ALA A 31 -1.06 -7.60 5.64
N GLN A 32 -2.03 -8.32 5.05
CA GLN A 32 -2.13 -9.77 5.22
C GLN A 32 -0.94 -10.50 4.58
N TYR A 33 -0.50 -10.10 3.39
CA TYR A 33 0.69 -10.70 2.79
C TYR A 33 1.96 -10.43 3.61
N ALA A 34 2.12 -9.25 4.18
CA ALA A 34 3.24 -8.98 5.08
C ALA A 34 3.20 -9.89 6.32
N LYS A 35 2.01 -10.09 6.91
CA LYS A 35 1.78 -11.02 8.05
C LYS A 35 2.09 -12.47 7.71
N ASP A 36 1.85 -12.88 6.47
CA ASP A 36 2.19 -14.20 5.96
C ASP A 36 3.70 -14.37 5.67
N GLY A 37 4.52 -13.34 5.90
CA GLY A 37 5.98 -13.37 5.78
C GLY A 37 6.51 -13.00 4.39
N TYR A 38 5.69 -12.37 3.55
CA TYR A 38 6.13 -11.83 2.27
C TYR A 38 6.71 -10.42 2.43
N GLU A 39 7.69 -10.07 1.60
CA GLU A 39 8.10 -8.68 1.39
C GLU A 39 7.13 -8.05 0.40
N VAL A 40 6.45 -6.97 0.77
CA VAL A 40 5.39 -6.36 -0.04
C VAL A 40 5.74 -4.92 -0.37
N ASP A 41 5.79 -4.61 -1.66
CA ASP A 41 5.83 -3.22 -2.13
C ASP A 41 4.49 -2.83 -2.72
N CYS A 42 4.12 -1.57 -2.51
CA CYS A 42 2.93 -0.98 -3.11
C CYS A 42 3.33 0.24 -3.92
N ILE A 43 2.95 0.26 -5.19
CA ILE A 43 3.08 1.41 -6.08
C ILE A 43 1.68 1.96 -6.32
N SER A 44 1.50 3.23 -6.01
CA SER A 44 0.25 3.96 -6.22
C SER A 44 0.49 5.28 -6.93
N THR A 45 -0.59 5.84 -7.48
CA THR A 45 -0.60 7.26 -7.84
C THR A 45 -0.68 8.12 -6.59
N ASP A 46 -0.12 9.33 -6.67
CA ASP A 46 -0.37 10.38 -5.69
C ASP A 46 -1.84 10.85 -5.78
N VAL A 47 -2.36 11.46 -4.72
CA VAL A 47 -3.72 12.01 -4.71
C VAL A 47 -3.84 13.07 -5.79
N PHE A 48 -5.01 13.19 -6.43
CA PHE A 48 -5.34 14.32 -7.29
C PHE A 48 -5.61 15.60 -6.48
N ASP A 49 -4.73 15.96 -5.55
CA ASP A 49 -4.75 17.27 -4.91
C ASP A 49 -3.45 18.03 -5.18
N ASN A 50 -3.56 19.36 -5.21
CA ASN A 50 -2.45 20.24 -5.57
C ASN A 50 -1.49 20.46 -4.39
N THR A 51 -1.60 19.71 -3.30
CA THR A 51 -1.05 20.16 -2.02
C THR A 51 0.25 19.52 -1.57
N THR A 52 0.57 18.26 -1.90
CA THR A 52 1.93 17.65 -1.86
C THR A 52 1.81 16.12 -1.91
N ARG A 53 2.84 15.42 -2.41
CA ARG A 53 3.00 13.96 -2.23
C ARG A 53 2.92 13.62 -0.73
N HIS A 54 2.25 12.53 -0.39
CA HIS A 54 2.29 12.01 0.98
C HIS A 54 3.68 11.48 1.31
N ASP A 55 4.29 11.98 2.39
CA ASP A 55 5.67 11.63 2.78
C ASP A 55 5.81 10.21 3.36
N LYS A 56 4.71 9.53 3.68
CA LYS A 56 4.73 8.17 4.22
C LYS A 56 4.93 7.15 3.09
N SER A 57 6.12 6.58 3.01
CA SER A 57 6.49 5.52 2.04
C SER A 57 6.58 4.12 2.64
N GLU A 58 6.62 4.00 3.97
CA GLU A 58 6.79 2.73 4.69
C GLU A 58 5.72 2.60 5.76
N ASP A 59 5.28 1.36 6.00
CA ASP A 59 4.35 1.03 7.08
C ASP A 59 4.77 -0.29 7.74
N THR A 60 4.48 -0.40 9.04
CA THR A 60 4.68 -1.63 9.80
C THR A 60 3.32 -2.18 10.18
N VAL A 61 3.10 -3.46 9.94
CA VAL A 61 1.85 -4.10 10.31
C VAL A 61 1.98 -4.66 11.74
N ASP A 62 1.10 -4.20 12.65
CA ASP A 62 0.95 -4.74 14.00
C ASP A 62 0.30 -6.14 14.02
#